data_AF-A0A1H7QUY8-F1
#
_entry.id   AF-A0A1H7QUY8-F1
#
_cell.length_a   1.000
_cell.length_b   1.000
_cell.length_c   1.000
_cell.angle_alpha   90.00
_cell.angle_beta   90.00
_cell.angle_gamma   90.00
#
_symmetry.space_group_name_H-M   'P 1'
#
loop_
_entity.id
_entity.type
_entity.pdbx_description
1 polymer ?
#
loop_
_entity_poly.entity_id
_entity_poly.type
_entity_poly.pdbx_seq_one_letter_code
_entity_poly.pdbx_strand_id
1 'polypeptide(L)'
;MTVKQQATPSRPYTGDRGSATVWGVALMGLLMAVATALAGVGSLRVARHRVNAAADLSALAAAKLVLLDPESACAGAASLAAANGIKLTKCQVSGEIVDVWTELTVTLPIFGTRTLTGRSRAGPAETESDLIT
;
A
#
# COMPACT_ATOMS: atom_id res chain seq x y z
N MET A 1 72.16 15.09 -48.14
CA MET A 1 71.44 14.66 -46.92
C MET A 1 70.53 15.80 -46.46
N THR A 2 69.24 15.75 -46.75
CA THR A 2 68.24 16.60 -46.08
C THR A 2 66.85 15.95 -46.24
N VAL A 3 66.46 15.15 -45.26
CA VAL A 3 65.09 14.63 -45.15
C VAL A 3 64.23 15.74 -44.56
N LYS A 4 63.25 16.23 -45.34
CA LYS A 4 62.31 17.28 -44.93
C LYS A 4 61.19 16.64 -44.10
N GLN A 5 61.28 16.74 -42.77
CA GLN A 5 60.22 16.27 -41.86
C GLN A 5 58.97 17.15 -42.03
N GLN A 6 57.88 16.54 -42.51
CA GLN A 6 56.57 17.18 -42.55
C GLN A 6 55.87 16.94 -41.21
N ALA A 7 55.64 18.00 -40.45
CA ALA A 7 54.86 17.95 -39.22
C ALA A 7 53.39 17.67 -39.56
N THR A 8 52.89 16.53 -39.14
CA THR A 8 51.45 16.20 -39.22
C THR A 8 50.68 17.03 -38.20
N PRO A 9 49.56 17.69 -38.58
CA PRO A 9 48.72 18.40 -37.63
C PRO A 9 48.09 17.39 -36.65
N SER A 10 48.46 17.50 -35.37
CA SER A 10 47.82 16.74 -34.30
C SER A 10 46.38 17.24 -34.12
N ARG A 11 45.39 16.41 -34.46
CA ARG A 11 43.98 16.70 -34.17
C ARG A 11 43.77 16.75 -32.65
N PRO A 12 43.13 17.79 -32.10
CA PRO A 12 42.76 17.80 -30.70
C PRO A 12 41.76 16.66 -30.44
N TYR A 13 42.14 15.73 -29.57
CA TYR A 13 41.25 14.68 -29.09
C TYR A 13 40.19 15.33 -28.21
N THR A 14 39.01 15.62 -28.76
CA THR A 14 37.90 16.19 -27.99
C THR A 14 37.47 15.18 -26.93
N GLY A 15 37.47 15.61 -25.67
CA GLY A 15 37.23 14.81 -24.48
C GLY A 15 35.77 14.35 -24.29
N ASP A 16 35.12 13.85 -25.34
CA ASP A 16 33.73 13.35 -25.28
C ASP A 16 33.56 12.06 -24.46
N ARG A 17 34.67 11.43 -24.06
CA ARG A 17 34.66 10.20 -23.26
C ARG A 17 34.11 10.42 -21.84
N GLY A 18 34.18 11.65 -21.31
CA GLY A 18 33.63 12.00 -20.00
C GLY A 18 32.11 12.26 -20.04
N SER A 19 31.62 12.96 -21.06
CA SER A 19 30.20 13.36 -21.17
C SER A 19 29.26 12.15 -21.21
N ALA A 20 29.63 11.10 -21.95
CA ALA A 20 28.86 9.87 -22.03
C ALA A 20 28.68 9.18 -20.65
N THR A 21 29.73 9.20 -19.81
CA THR A 21 29.64 8.62 -18.46
C THR A 21 28.78 9.45 -17.51
N VAL A 22 28.80 10.79 -17.64
CA VAL A 22 27.94 11.69 -16.84
C VAL A 22 26.47 11.40 -17.13
N TRP A 23 26.10 11.30 -18.40
CA TRP A 23 24.74 10.94 -18.79
C TRP A 23 24.35 9.53 -18.33
N GLY A 24 25.26 8.56 -18.43
CA GLY A 24 25.04 7.20 -17.93
C GLY A 24 24.73 7.17 -16.43
N VAL A 25 25.55 7.85 -15.61
CA VAL A 25 25.33 7.93 -14.16
C VAL A 25 24.05 8.70 -13.83
N ALA A 26 23.74 9.79 -14.56
CA ALA A 26 22.52 10.55 -14.36
C ALA A 26 21.26 9.72 -14.66
N LEU A 27 21.25 8.97 -15.76
CA LEU A 27 20.14 8.07 -16.10
C LEU A 27 19.99 6.93 -15.08
N MET A 28 21.09 6.34 -14.64
CA MET A 28 21.06 5.27 -13.64
C MET A 28 20.55 5.79 -12.29
N GLY A 29 20.96 6.99 -11.89
CA GLY A 29 20.43 7.67 -10.71
C GLY A 29 18.92 7.98 -10.83
N LEU A 30 18.48 8.44 -12.00
CA LEU A 30 17.06 8.67 -12.28
C LEU A 30 16.25 7.37 -12.19
N LEU A 31 16.72 6.28 -12.79
CA LEU A 31 16.05 4.98 -12.73
C LEU A 31 15.97 4.46 -11.30
N MET A 32 17.06 4.57 -10.52
CA MET A 32 17.06 4.20 -9.10
C MET A 32 16.08 5.05 -8.28
N ALA A 33 16.03 6.36 -8.54
CA ALA A 33 15.09 7.26 -7.88
C ALA A 33 13.63 6.90 -8.19
N VAL A 34 13.32 6.64 -9.47
CA VAL A 34 11.98 6.21 -9.91
C VAL A 34 11.61 4.86 -9.31
N ALA A 35 12.50 3.87 -9.34
CA ALA A 35 12.27 2.55 -8.77
C ALA A 35 11.99 2.64 -7.25
N THR A 36 12.77 3.44 -6.53
CA THR A 36 12.57 3.66 -5.08
C THR A 36 11.26 4.38 -4.80
N ALA A 37 10.90 5.38 -5.60
CA ALA A 37 9.61 6.07 -5.49
C ALA A 37 8.43 5.11 -5.72
N LEU A 38 8.50 4.28 -6.77
CA LEU A 38 7.48 3.27 -7.06
C LEU A 38 7.39 2.21 -5.96
N ALA A 39 8.52 1.75 -5.42
CA ALA A 39 8.54 0.82 -4.27
C ALA A 39 7.91 1.44 -3.01
N GLY A 40 8.17 2.73 -2.76
CA GLY A 40 7.54 3.49 -1.68
C GLY A 40 6.03 3.64 -1.85
N VAL A 41 5.57 3.96 -3.07
CA VAL A 41 4.13 4.04 -3.38
C VAL A 41 3.47 2.65 -3.30
N GLY A 42 4.16 1.60 -3.76
CA GLY A 42 3.68 0.22 -3.71
C GLY A 42 3.46 -0.26 -2.28
N SER A 43 4.39 0.02 -1.37
CA SER A 43 4.26 -0.35 0.05
C SER A 43 3.09 0.37 0.73
N LEU A 44 2.82 1.63 0.38
CA LEU A 44 1.62 2.35 0.82
C LEU A 44 0.31 1.73 0.30
N ARG A 45 0.28 1.32 -0.97
CA ARG A 45 -0.89 0.67 -1.58
C ARG A 45 -1.20 -0.68 -0.94
N VAL A 46 -0.17 -1.48 -0.69
CA VAL A 46 -0.31 -2.79 -0.01
C VAL A 46 -0.85 -2.61 1.41
N ALA A 47 -0.34 -1.62 2.16
CA ALA A 47 -0.83 -1.33 3.50
C ALA A 47 -2.34 -1.00 3.51
N ARG A 48 -2.79 -0.13 2.60
CA ARG A 48 -4.23 0.20 2.48
C ARG A 48 -5.08 -1.00 2.11
N HIS A 49 -4.64 -1.82 1.16
CA HIS A 49 -5.41 -2.97 0.73
C HIS A 49 -5.57 -4.00 1.85
N ARG A 50 -4.52 -4.19 2.66
CA ARG A 50 -4.56 -5.07 3.85
C ARG A 50 -5.54 -4.57 4.92
N VAL A 51 -5.60 -3.26 5.16
CA VAL A 51 -6.56 -2.68 6.12
C VAL A 51 -8.00 -2.97 5.71
N ASN A 52 -8.33 -2.77 4.44
CA ASN A 52 -9.69 -3.02 3.94
C ASN A 52 -10.02 -4.52 3.96
N ALA A 53 -9.13 -5.37 3.47
CA ALA A 53 -9.36 -6.82 3.46
C ALA A 53 -9.61 -7.39 4.86
N ALA A 54 -8.88 -6.90 5.88
CA ALA A 54 -9.11 -7.31 7.26
C ALA A 54 -10.40 -6.76 7.85
N ALA A 55 -10.80 -5.53 7.48
CA ALA A 55 -12.08 -4.96 7.90
C ALA A 55 -13.25 -5.82 7.39
N ASP A 56 -13.18 -6.28 6.13
CA ASP A 56 -14.23 -7.11 5.52
C ASP A 56 -14.32 -8.50 6.15
N LEU A 57 -13.18 -9.16 6.41
CA LEU A 57 -13.17 -10.44 7.10
C LEU A 57 -13.71 -10.33 8.55
N SER A 58 -13.36 -9.24 9.24
CA SER A 58 -13.84 -8.98 10.61
C SER A 58 -15.35 -8.74 10.63
N ALA A 59 -15.88 -8.00 9.64
CA ALA A 59 -17.31 -7.75 9.50
C ALA A 59 -18.08 -9.04 9.17
N LEU A 60 -17.55 -9.90 8.28
CA LEU A 60 -18.16 -11.20 7.97
C LEU A 60 -18.15 -12.16 9.17
N ALA A 61 -17.06 -12.20 9.94
CA ALA A 61 -16.99 -13.03 11.15
C ALA A 61 -18.02 -12.57 12.19
N ALA A 62 -18.16 -11.26 12.37
CA ALA A 62 -19.17 -10.69 13.27
C ALA A 62 -20.60 -10.97 12.79
N ALA A 63 -20.88 -10.80 11.49
CA ALA A 63 -22.18 -11.06 10.91
C ALA A 63 -22.58 -12.54 10.99
N LYS A 64 -21.62 -13.48 10.94
CA LYS A 64 -21.91 -14.90 11.19
C LYS A 64 -22.29 -15.18 12.64
N LEU A 65 -21.64 -14.51 13.58
CA LEU A 65 -21.86 -14.72 15.01
C LEU A 65 -23.08 -13.98 15.55
N VAL A 66 -23.47 -12.85 14.96
CA VAL A 66 -24.60 -12.03 15.45
C VAL A 66 -25.91 -12.82 15.52
N LEU A 67 -26.09 -13.81 14.65
CA LEU A 67 -27.28 -14.67 14.61
C LEU A 67 -27.25 -15.80 15.66
N LEU A 68 -26.06 -16.21 16.13
CA LEU A 68 -25.91 -17.30 17.12
C LEU A 68 -25.70 -16.75 18.53
N ASP A 69 -24.82 -15.76 18.66
CA ASP A 69 -24.45 -15.12 19.92
C ASP A 69 -23.98 -13.67 19.66
N PRO A 70 -24.87 -12.68 19.85
CA PRO A 70 -24.58 -11.27 19.66
C PRO A 70 -23.46 -10.75 20.57
N GLU A 71 -23.26 -11.34 21.75
CA GLU A 71 -22.24 -10.89 22.70
C GLU A 71 -20.84 -11.31 22.24
N SER A 72 -20.71 -12.49 21.63
CA SER A 72 -19.43 -12.97 21.08
C SER A 72 -19.07 -12.35 19.72
N ALA A 73 -20.03 -11.74 19.00
CA ALA A 73 -19.82 -11.23 17.65
C ALA A 73 -18.68 -10.19 17.56
N CYS A 74 -18.63 -9.24 18.49
CA CYS A 74 -17.55 -8.25 18.54
C CYS A 74 -16.21 -8.85 19.00
N ALA A 75 -16.21 -9.89 19.84
CA ALA A 75 -15.00 -10.60 20.21
C ALA A 75 -14.42 -11.38 19.03
N GLY A 76 -15.28 -12.01 18.21
CA GLY A 76 -14.92 -12.62 16.94
C GLY A 76 -14.26 -11.63 15.99
N ALA A 77 -14.88 -10.46 15.79
CA ALA A 77 -14.32 -9.36 14.98
C ALA A 77 -12.93 -8.90 15.50
N ALA A 78 -12.80 -8.75 16.82
CA ALA A 78 -11.55 -8.31 17.44
C ALA A 78 -10.41 -9.32 17.27
N SER A 79 -10.70 -10.62 17.44
CA SER A 79 -9.71 -11.68 17.26
C SER A 79 -9.19 -11.74 15.82
N LEU A 80 -10.07 -11.55 14.83
CA LEU A 80 -9.71 -11.55 13.42
C LEU A 80 -8.93 -10.30 13.01
N ALA A 81 -9.33 -9.12 13.51
CA ALA A 81 -8.58 -7.89 13.32
C ALA A 81 -7.16 -8.03 13.89
N ALA A 82 -7.03 -8.57 15.11
CA ALA A 82 -5.75 -8.82 15.76
C ALA A 82 -4.88 -9.82 14.99
N ALA A 83 -5.47 -10.90 14.46
CA ALA A 83 -4.77 -11.87 13.61
C ALA A 83 -4.19 -11.24 12.33
N ASN A 84 -4.80 -10.16 11.84
CA ASN A 84 -4.32 -9.39 10.69
C ASN A 84 -3.38 -8.22 11.08
N GLY A 85 -3.02 -8.11 12.36
CA GLY A 85 -2.15 -7.04 12.87
C GLY A 85 -2.82 -5.66 12.89
N ILE A 86 -4.16 -5.63 12.92
CA ILE A 86 -4.96 -4.43 12.83
C ILE A 86 -5.76 -4.27 14.13
N LYS A 87 -5.86 -3.05 14.64
CA LYS A 87 -6.57 -2.77 15.88
C LYS A 87 -8.04 -2.51 15.59
N LEU A 88 -8.93 -3.20 16.29
CA LEU A 88 -10.34 -2.86 16.30
C LEU A 88 -10.56 -1.65 17.22
N THR A 89 -11.14 -0.57 16.69
CA THR A 89 -11.40 0.65 17.47
C THR A 89 -12.86 0.76 17.90
N LYS A 90 -13.79 0.25 17.09
CA LYS A 90 -15.21 0.25 17.40
C LYS A 90 -15.90 -0.94 16.75
N CYS A 91 -16.83 -1.54 17.47
CA CYS A 91 -17.75 -2.56 16.97
C CYS A 91 -19.15 -2.17 17.44
N GLN A 92 -20.09 -2.06 16.50
CA GLN A 92 -21.47 -1.73 16.80
C GLN A 92 -22.37 -2.74 16.11
N VAL A 93 -23.23 -3.38 16.91
CA VAL A 93 -24.25 -4.30 16.44
C VAL A 93 -25.59 -3.56 16.45
N SER A 94 -26.38 -3.68 15.39
CA SER A 94 -27.70 -3.07 15.24
C SER A 94 -28.64 -4.09 14.59
N GLY A 95 -29.31 -4.88 15.42
CA GLY A 95 -30.05 -6.06 14.97
C GLY A 95 -29.09 -7.08 14.35
N GLU A 96 -29.29 -7.38 13.07
CA GLU A 96 -28.45 -8.30 12.30
C GLU A 96 -27.30 -7.60 11.55
N ILE A 97 -27.20 -6.28 11.65
CA ILE A 97 -26.16 -5.49 10.99
C ILE A 97 -25.02 -5.23 11.97
N VAL A 98 -23.78 -5.45 11.54
CA VAL A 98 -22.56 -5.16 12.29
C VAL A 98 -21.73 -4.11 11.54
N ASP A 99 -21.45 -2.98 12.19
CA ASP A 99 -20.40 -2.05 11.78
C ASP A 99 -19.11 -2.29 12.56
N VAL A 100 -18.01 -2.37 11.83
CA VAL A 100 -16.68 -2.60 12.36
C VAL A 100 -15.76 -1.48 11.89
N TRP A 101 -15.07 -0.84 12.84
CA TRP A 101 -14.02 0.14 12.55
C TRP A 101 -12.68 -0.39 13.00
N THR A 102 -11.72 -0.34 12.09
CA THR A 102 -10.37 -0.83 12.28
C THR A 102 -9.37 0.28 12.05
N GLU A 103 -8.21 0.18 12.70
CA GLU A 103 -7.12 1.13 12.60
C GLU A 103 -5.78 0.39 12.50
N LEU A 104 -4.97 0.79 11.54
CA LEU A 104 -3.60 0.33 11.35
C LEU A 104 -2.66 1.53 11.41
N THR A 105 -1.70 1.47 12.32
CA THR A 105 -0.61 2.43 12.38
C THR A 105 0.58 1.89 11.59
N VAL A 106 0.98 2.59 10.53
CA VAL A 106 2.17 2.26 9.74
C VAL A 106 3.23 3.34 9.92
N THR A 107 4.45 2.93 10.23
CA THR A 107 5.61 3.83 10.29
C THR A 107 6.37 3.75 8.97
N LEU A 108 6.40 4.87 8.24
CA LEU A 108 7.10 4.97 6.97
C LEU A 108 8.39 5.75 7.19
N PRO A 109 9.54 5.28 6.67
CA PRO A 109 10.85 5.89 6.94
C PRO A 109 10.94 7.35 6.46
N ILE A 110 10.17 7.74 5.43
CA ILE A 110 10.19 9.10 4.86
C ILE A 110 8.96 9.92 5.29
N PHE A 111 7.82 9.29 5.52
CA PHE A 111 6.54 9.98 5.76
C PHE A 111 6.10 9.99 7.23
N GLY A 112 6.91 9.42 8.12
CA GLY A 112 6.59 9.29 9.54
C GLY A 112 5.50 8.27 9.83
N THR A 113 4.94 8.35 11.03
CA THR A 113 3.84 7.48 11.46
C THR A 113 2.51 7.96 10.88
N ARG A 114 1.79 7.06 10.20
CA ARG A 114 0.46 7.33 9.65
C ARG A 114 -0.54 6.29 10.14
N THR A 115 -1.68 6.78 10.60
CA THR A 115 -2.83 5.96 10.96
C THR A 115 -3.77 5.84 9.76
N LEU A 116 -4.09 4.59 9.40
CA LEU A 116 -5.03 4.22 8.36
C LEU A 116 -6.26 3.62 9.04
N THR A 117 -7.43 4.19 8.77
CA THR A 117 -8.70 3.71 9.32
C THR A 117 -9.47 2.95 8.24
N GLY A 118 -9.99 1.77 8.57
CA GLY A 118 -10.93 1.01 7.76
C GLY A 118 -12.30 0.97 8.43
N ARG A 119 -13.38 1.05 7.64
CA ARG A 119 -14.75 0.82 8.12
C ARG A 119 -15.41 -0.17 7.18
N SER A 120 -16.00 -1.22 7.73
CA SER A 120 -16.83 -2.15 6.97
C SER A 120 -18.12 -2.42 7.72
N ARG A 121 -19.20 -2.62 6.98
CA ARG A 121 -20.54 -2.92 7.50
C ARG A 121 -21.01 -4.20 6.82
N ALA A 122 -21.43 -5.18 7.61
CA ALA A 122 -22.01 -6.42 7.12
C ALA A 122 -23.40 -6.62 7.75
N GLY A 123 -24.34 -7.09 6.95
CA GLY A 123 -25.70 -7.44 7.37
C GLY A 123 -26.30 -8.41 6.35
N PRO A 124 -27.50 -8.94 6.59
CA PRO A 124 -28.20 -9.77 5.61
C PRO A 124 -28.33 -8.99 4.31
N ALA A 125 -28.09 -9.65 3.17
CA ALA A 125 -28.53 -9.09 1.89
C ALA A 125 -30.05 -8.89 2.01
N GLU A 126 -30.53 -7.68 1.72
CA GLU A 126 -31.95 -7.33 1.78
C GLU A 126 -32.80 -8.54 1.40
N THR A 127 -33.63 -9.00 2.34
CA THR A 127 -34.69 -9.91 1.97
C THR A 127 -35.56 -9.10 1.02
N GLU A 128 -35.59 -9.52 -0.23
CA GLU A 128 -36.52 -9.12 -1.28
C GLU A 128 -37.96 -9.45 -0.83
N SER A 129 -38.40 -8.80 0.24
CA SER A 129 -39.72 -8.92 0.86
C SER A 129 -40.48 -7.59 0.79
N ASP A 130 -39.94 -6.62 0.03
CA ASP A 130 -40.65 -5.47 -0.55
C ASP A 130 -41.15 -5.79 -1.98
N LEU A 131 -41.01 -7.05 -2.43
CA LEU A 131 -41.79 -7.58 -3.54
C LEU A 131 -42.98 -8.32 -2.91
N ILE A 132 -44.16 -7.72 -2.90
CA ILE A 132 -45.44 -8.17 -2.31
C ILE A 132 -45.71 -7.61 -0.90
N THR A 133 -45.97 -6.31 -0.77
CA THR A 133 -47.09 -5.75 0.04
C THR A 133 -47.47 -4.37 -0.48
#